data_AF-A0A661PQ86-F1
#
_entry.id   AF-A0A661PQ86-F1
#
_cell.length_a   1.000
_cell.length_b   1.000
_cell.length_c   1.000
_cell.angle_alpha   90.00
_cell.angle_beta   90.00
_cell.angle_gamma   90.00
#
_symmetry.space_group_name_H-M   'P 1'
#
loop_
_entity.id
_entity.type
_entity.pdbx_description
1 polymer ?
#
loop_
_entity_poly.entity_id
_entity_poly.type
_entity_poly.pdbx_seq_one_letter_code
_entity_poly.pdbx_strand_id
1 'polypeptide(L)'
;MKGNRCTIALLSTIMVCLLAVPAMAADHHVYGGDSVQTVINGATAGDTIYVHDYAGTYAKFDVTKRLYMIGVDMPTVDAGGSGSAISVHAASSTIKGFEVTNAG
;
A
#
# COMPACT_ATOMS: atom_id res chain seq x y z
N MET A 1 -19.65 -45.40 27.23
CA MET A 1 -18.92 -44.11 27.18
C MET A 1 -18.57 -43.78 25.72
N LYS A 2 -19.50 -43.17 24.99
CA LYS A 2 -19.33 -42.69 23.60
C LYS A 2 -19.95 -41.29 23.55
N GLY A 3 -19.24 -40.26 23.99
CA GLY A 3 -19.85 -38.94 24.20
C GLY A 3 -18.88 -37.75 24.18
N ASN A 4 -17.70 -37.86 23.58
CA ASN A 4 -16.67 -36.80 23.65
C ASN A 4 -16.02 -36.46 22.30
N ARG A 5 -16.40 -37.13 21.21
CA ARG A 5 -15.79 -36.89 19.88
C ARG A 5 -16.51 -35.83 19.03
N CYS A 6 -17.82 -35.65 19.24
CA CYS A 6 -18.63 -34.70 18.48
C CYS A 6 -18.55 -33.27 19.05
N THR A 7 -18.40 -33.13 20.37
CA THR A 7 -18.34 -31.84 21.07
C THR A 7 -17.00 -31.13 20.91
N ILE A 8 -15.88 -31.87 20.90
CA ILE A 8 -14.55 -31.30 20.67
C ILE A 8 -14.42 -30.79 19.22
N ALA A 9 -14.99 -31.50 18.25
CA ALA A 9 -15.00 -31.08 16.85
C ALA A 9 -15.77 -29.76 16.64
N LEU A 10 -16.93 -29.59 17.29
CA LEU A 10 -17.72 -28.35 17.20
C LEU A 10 -17.03 -27.13 17.86
N LEU A 11 -16.33 -27.34 18.98
CA LEU A 11 -15.62 -26.28 19.70
C LEU A 11 -14.38 -25.79 18.92
N SER A 12 -13.67 -26.69 18.25
CA SER A 12 -12.50 -26.34 17.43
C SER A 12 -12.87 -25.55 16.17
N THR A 13 -14.02 -25.81 15.55
CA THR A 13 -14.47 -25.07 14.34
C THR A 13 -14.92 -23.65 14.66
N ILE A 14 -15.57 -23.44 15.82
CA ILE A 14 -15.98 -22.12 16.30
C ILE A 14 -14.78 -21.20 16.59
N MET A 15 -13.65 -21.76 17.04
CA MET A 15 -12.42 -20.99 17.30
C MET A 15 -11.68 -20.58 16.02
N VAL A 16 -11.84 -21.33 14.92
CA VAL A 16 -11.23 -21.01 13.62
C VAL A 16 -12.00 -19.90 12.87
N CYS A 17 -13.32 -19.83 13.00
CA CYS A 17 -14.12 -18.76 12.38
C CYS A 17 -13.91 -17.38 13.04
N LEU A 18 -13.48 -17.32 14.30
CA LEU A 18 -13.26 -16.05 15.03
C LEU A 18 -11.96 -15.33 14.62
N LEU A 19 -11.11 -15.96 13.80
CA LEU A 19 -9.85 -15.39 13.32
C LEU A 19 -9.94 -14.74 11.93
N ALA A 20 -11.12 -14.74 11.30
CA ALA A 20 -11.36 -14.02 10.06
C ALA A 20 -11.51 -12.52 10.36
N VAL A 21 -10.40 -11.86 10.68
CA VAL A 21 -10.35 -10.40 10.77
C VAL A 21 -10.48 -9.86 9.34
N PRO A 22 -11.44 -8.96 9.03
CA PRO A 22 -11.48 -8.34 7.72
C PRO A 22 -10.19 -7.53 7.53
N ALA A 23 -9.46 -7.79 6.44
CA ALA A 23 -8.35 -6.95 6.03
C ALA A 23 -8.94 -5.60 5.60
N MET A 24 -8.91 -4.62 6.51
CA MET A 24 -9.25 -3.23 6.19
C MET A 24 -8.05 -2.63 5.48
N ALA A 25 -8.25 -2.12 4.26
CA ALA A 25 -7.25 -1.31 3.60
C ALA A 25 -7.11 0.02 4.38
N ALA A 26 -5.88 0.34 4.78
CA ALA A 26 -5.61 1.59 5.49
C ALA A 26 -5.33 2.72 4.50
N ASP A 27 -5.69 3.94 4.91
CA ASP A 27 -5.37 5.17 4.19
C ASP A 27 -4.13 5.82 4.83
N HIS A 28 -3.12 6.11 4.02
CA HIS A 28 -1.90 6.81 4.41
C HIS A 28 -1.81 8.14 3.67
N HIS A 29 -1.30 9.16 4.34
CA HIS A 29 -1.11 10.50 3.76
C HIS A 29 0.37 10.86 3.77
N VAL A 30 0.84 11.37 2.64
CA VAL A 30 2.21 11.85 2.43
C VAL A 30 2.15 13.33 2.08
N TYR A 31 2.86 14.16 2.84
CA TYR A 31 2.93 15.60 2.63
C TYR A 31 4.35 16.03 2.22
N GLY A 32 4.55 17.32 1.96
CA GLY A 32 5.87 17.85 1.62
C GLY A 32 6.89 17.60 2.72
N GLY A 33 8.03 16.98 2.37
CA GLY A 33 9.10 16.60 3.30
C GLY A 33 9.05 15.14 3.76
N ASP A 34 7.94 14.44 3.54
CA ASP A 34 7.85 13.01 3.79
C ASP A 34 8.54 12.19 2.69
N SER A 35 9.10 11.04 3.08
CA SER A 35 9.59 10.05 2.13
C SER A 35 8.46 9.12 1.71
N VAL A 36 8.04 9.20 0.43
CA VAL A 36 7.05 8.28 -0.15
C VAL A 36 7.48 6.82 0.05
N GLN A 37 8.78 6.53 -0.10
CA GLN A 37 9.32 5.18 0.07
C GLN A 37 9.16 4.67 1.51
N THR A 38 9.35 5.52 2.51
CA THR A 38 9.18 5.14 3.92
C THR A 38 7.72 4.75 4.19
N VAL A 39 6.76 5.48 3.63
CA VAL A 39 5.34 5.16 3.77
C VAL A 39 4.99 3.87 3.03
N ILE A 40 5.50 3.65 1.81
CA ILE A 40 5.35 2.37 1.08
C ILE A 40 5.89 1.19 1.90
N ASN A 41 7.03 1.35 2.55
CA ASN A 41 7.65 0.30 3.34
C ASN A 41 6.79 -0.08 4.56
N GLY A 42 6.18 0.92 5.22
CA GLY A 42 5.27 0.74 6.35
C GLY A 42 3.86 0.26 5.98
N ALA A 43 3.42 0.50 4.75
CA ALA A 43 2.09 0.11 4.28
C ALA A 43 1.94 -1.40 4.10
N THR A 44 0.70 -1.86 4.21
CA THR A 44 0.28 -3.23 3.95
C THR A 44 -0.27 -3.35 2.52
N ALA A 45 -0.17 -4.55 1.94
CA ALA A 45 -0.72 -4.79 0.61
C ALA A 45 -2.25 -4.56 0.61
N GLY A 46 -2.71 -3.69 -0.29
CA GLY A 46 -4.09 -3.27 -0.44
C GLY A 46 -4.37 -1.86 0.07
N ASP A 47 -3.44 -1.26 0.81
CA ASP A 47 -3.58 0.10 1.34
C ASP A 47 -3.62 1.16 0.23
N THR A 48 -4.20 2.30 0.58
CA THR A 48 -4.20 3.51 -0.24
C THR A 48 -3.20 4.51 0.31
N ILE A 49 -2.38 5.10 -0.56
CA ILE A 49 -1.44 6.16 -0.21
C ILE A 49 -1.81 7.40 -1.01
N TYR A 50 -2.22 8.46 -0.31
CA TYR A 50 -2.48 9.78 -0.86
C TYR A 50 -1.22 10.64 -0.74
N VAL A 51 -0.67 11.05 -1.88
CA VAL A 51 0.50 11.94 -1.95
C VAL A 51 0.02 13.32 -2.34
N HIS A 52 0.22 14.32 -1.49
CA HIS A 52 -0.38 15.65 -1.68
C HIS A 52 0.63 16.66 -2.23
N ASP A 53 0.20 17.49 -3.18
CA ASP A 53 1.01 18.58 -3.77
C ASP A 53 1.14 19.81 -2.86
N TYR A 54 1.74 19.67 -1.66
CA TYR A 54 1.78 20.77 -0.69
C TYR A 54 3.00 21.71 -0.79
N ALA A 55 4.03 21.41 -1.60
CA ALA A 55 5.14 22.30 -2.02
C ALA A 55 6.41 21.54 -2.50
N GLY A 56 6.29 20.29 -2.98
CA GLY A 56 7.48 19.43 -3.10
C GLY A 56 7.51 18.56 -4.34
N THR A 57 8.66 18.58 -5.01
CA THR A 57 9.09 17.51 -5.89
C THR A 57 9.48 16.30 -5.05
N TYR A 58 8.85 15.16 -5.29
CA TYR A 58 9.19 13.90 -4.65
C TYR A 58 10.32 13.19 -5.39
N ALA A 59 11.22 12.55 -4.64
CA ALA A 59 12.23 11.66 -5.22
C ALA A 59 11.59 10.40 -5.79
N LYS A 60 12.30 9.73 -6.71
CA LYS A 60 11.88 8.43 -7.24
C LYS A 60 11.60 7.40 -6.14
N PHE A 61 10.65 6.50 -6.40
CA PHE A 61 10.28 5.43 -5.46
C PHE A 61 9.83 4.15 -6.17
N ASP A 62 9.87 3.05 -5.40
CA ASP A 62 9.55 1.70 -5.83
C ASP A 62 8.29 1.17 -5.13
N VAL A 63 7.28 0.80 -5.92
CA VAL A 63 6.04 0.17 -5.46
C VAL A 63 6.23 -1.35 -5.42
N THR A 64 6.68 -1.84 -4.27
CA THR A 64 7.06 -3.25 -4.05
C THR A 64 5.92 -4.14 -3.53
N LYS A 65 4.77 -3.55 -3.21
CA LYS A 65 3.55 -4.25 -2.73
C LYS A 65 2.33 -3.76 -3.51
N ARG A 66 1.26 -4.56 -3.53
CA ARG A 66 -0.02 -4.18 -4.15
C ARG A 66 -0.56 -2.96 -3.43
N LEU A 67 -0.54 -1.78 -4.03
CA LEU A 67 -0.95 -0.52 -3.40
C LEU A 67 -1.81 0.32 -4.35
N TYR A 68 -2.65 1.17 -3.77
CA TYR A 68 -3.35 2.24 -4.49
C TYR A 68 -2.65 3.57 -4.22
N MET A 69 -1.86 4.03 -5.17
CA MET A 69 -1.16 5.31 -5.08
C MET A 69 -1.95 6.39 -5.79
N ILE A 70 -2.35 7.41 -5.04
CA ILE A 70 -3.16 8.53 -5.51
C ILE A 70 -2.39 9.82 -5.28
N GLY A 71 -1.93 10.46 -6.35
CA GLY A 71 -1.46 11.83 -6.26
C GLY A 71 -2.66 12.79 -6.22
N VAL A 72 -2.69 13.62 -5.18
CA VAL A 72 -3.70 14.64 -4.91
C VAL A 72 -3.14 15.97 -5.39
N ASP A 73 -3.85 16.61 -6.31
CA ASP A 73 -3.42 17.85 -6.99
C ASP A 73 -2.15 17.71 -7.85
N MET A 74 -1.91 16.53 -8.42
CA MET A 74 -0.81 16.25 -9.37
C MET A 74 0.60 16.53 -8.81
N PRO A 75 1.01 15.91 -7.69
CA PRO A 75 2.38 16.03 -7.19
C PRO A 75 3.41 15.55 -8.22
N THR A 76 4.54 16.25 -8.27
CA THR A 76 5.64 15.92 -9.18
C THR A 76 6.59 14.89 -8.58
N VAL A 77 6.95 13.86 -9.34
CA VAL A 77 8.02 12.89 -9.03
C VAL A 77 9.16 13.06 -10.04
N ASP A 78 10.36 13.37 -9.55
CA ASP A 78 11.54 13.64 -10.37
C ASP A 78 12.53 12.46 -10.32
N ALA A 79 12.83 11.90 -11.50
CA ALA A 79 13.78 10.79 -11.64
C ALA A 79 15.26 11.21 -11.63
N GLY A 80 15.56 12.51 -11.66
CA GLY A 80 16.92 13.06 -11.63
C GLY A 80 17.72 12.86 -12.92
N GLY A 81 17.05 12.58 -14.05
CA GLY A 81 17.65 12.39 -15.36
C GLY A 81 18.10 10.96 -15.67
N SER A 82 17.75 9.99 -14.82
CA SER A 82 18.12 8.57 -15.05
C SER A 82 17.15 7.60 -14.38
N GLY A 83 16.68 6.61 -15.14
CA GLY A 83 15.76 5.58 -14.68
C GLY A 83 14.31 6.07 -14.64
N SER A 84 13.47 5.31 -13.94
CA SER A 84 12.05 5.60 -13.78
C SER A 84 11.79 6.38 -12.49
N ALA A 85 10.93 7.40 -12.56
CA ALA A 85 10.52 8.15 -11.37
C ALA A 85 9.63 7.29 -10.45
N ILE A 86 8.76 6.47 -11.04
CA ILE A 86 7.92 5.51 -10.32
C ILE A 86 8.14 4.13 -10.93
N SER A 87 8.70 3.22 -10.14
CA SER A 87 8.92 1.83 -10.54
C SER A 87 7.89 0.93 -9.88
N VAL A 88 7.14 0.16 -10.66
CA VAL A 88 6.07 -0.70 -10.14
C VAL A 88 6.46 -2.17 -10.29
N HIS A 89 6.75 -2.81 -9.15
CA HIS A 89 7.19 -4.22 -9.11
C HIS A 89 6.06 -5.17 -8.71
N ALA A 90 5.06 -4.67 -7.99
CA ALA A 90 3.91 -5.46 -7.57
C ALA A 90 2.77 -5.43 -8.60
N ALA A 91 2.29 -6.62 -8.96
CA ALA A 91 1.11 -6.75 -9.81
C ALA A 91 -0.15 -6.21 -9.12
N SER A 92 -1.11 -5.75 -9.92
CA SER A 92 -2.41 -5.21 -9.47
C SER A 92 -2.32 -3.96 -8.57
N SER A 93 -1.21 -3.23 -8.62
CA SER A 93 -1.12 -1.87 -8.08
C SER A 93 -1.79 -0.86 -9.00
N THR A 94 -2.34 0.21 -8.42
CA THR A 94 -2.89 1.34 -9.17
C THR A 94 -2.09 2.59 -8.85
N ILE A 95 -1.67 3.32 -9.88
CA ILE A 95 -0.93 4.57 -9.75
C ILE A 95 -1.66 5.60 -10.60
N LYS A 96 -2.12 6.70 -10.00
CA LYS A 96 -2.85 7.76 -10.71
C LYS A 96 -2.58 9.13 -10.07
N GLY A 97 -2.69 10.19 -10.88
CA GLY A 97 -2.62 11.57 -10.40
C GLY A 97 -1.22 12.06 -10.08
N PHE A 98 -0.18 11.58 -10.75
CA PHE A 98 1.20 12.05 -10.56
C PHE A 98 1.70 12.72 -11.83
N GLU A 99 2.43 13.82 -11.69
CA GLU A 99 3.33 14.32 -12.72
C GLU A 99 4.68 13.61 -12.58
N VAL A 100 5.24 13.15 -13.70
CA VAL A 100 6.53 12.44 -13.73
C VAL A 100 7.49 13.19 -14.63
N THR A 101 8.66 13.57 -14.11
CA THR A 101 9.65 14.37 -14.83
C THR A 101 11.03 13.73 -14.80
N ASN A 102 11.90 14.17 -15.73
CA ASN A 102 13.31 13.78 -15.81
C ASN A 102 13.57 12.27 -15.76
N ALA A 103 12.69 11.45 -16.34
CA ALA A 103 12.94 10.03 -16.57
C ALA A 103 13.91 9.83 -17.74
N GLY A 104 14.71 8.75 -17.71
CA GLY A 104 15.74 8.47 -18.70
C GLY A 104 16.11 6.99 -18.83
#